data_AF-A0A838QVN0-F1
#
_entry.id   AF-A0A838QVN0-F1
#
_cell.length_a   1.000
_cell.length_b   1.000
_cell.length_c   1.000
_cell.angle_alpha   90.00
_cell.angle_beta   90.00
_cell.angle_gamma   90.00
#
_symmetry.space_group_name_H-M   'P 1'
#
loop_
_entity.id
_entity.type
_entity.pdbx_description
1 polymer ?
#
loop_
_entity_poly.entity_id
_entity_poly.type
_entity_poly.pdbx_seq_one_letter_code
_entity_poly.pdbx_strand_id
1 'polypeptide(L)' 'MELWTEVRRRVLTGEISRRQACDQYELHWQTLKKILGHVEPPGYRRATSRQRPKMERFLPLIAEILVSDAKA' A
#
# COMPACT_ATOMS: atom_id res chain seq x y z
N MET A 1 -5.41 10.15 -12.33
CA MET A 1 -5.86 8.86 -12.88
C MET A 1 -5.41 8.70 -14.33
N GLU A 2 -5.60 9.72 -15.18
CA GLU A 2 -5.17 9.73 -16.59
C GLU A 2 -3.76 9.17 -16.84
N LEU A 3 -2.75 9.66 -16.11
CA LEU A 3 -1.35 9.22 -16.27
C LEU A 3 -1.16 7.70 -16.08
N TRP A 4 -1.82 7.10 -15.08
CA TRP A 4 -1.69 5.66 -14.81
C TRP A 4 -2.30 4.84 -15.95
N THR A 5 -3.49 5.22 -16.40
CA THR A 5 -4.20 4.56 -17.50
C THR A 5 -3.44 4.71 -18.81
N GLU A 6 -2.90 5.90 -19.09
CA GLU A 6 -2.10 6.19 -20.29
C GLU A 6 -0.82 5.36 -20.32
N VAL A 7 0.00 5.43 -19.26
CA VAL A 7 1.27 4.67 -19.17
C VAL A 7 1.00 3.18 -19.29
N ARG A 8 -0.03 2.68 -18.60
CA ARG A 8 -0.41 1.26 -18.65
C ARG A 8 -0.86 0.85 -20.05
N ARG A 9 -1.70 1.65 -20.71
CA ARG A 9 -2.15 1.41 -22.09
C ARG A 9 -0.96 1.34 -23.04
N ARG A 10 -0.10 2.36 -23.04
CA ARG A 10 1.05 2.42 -23.97
C ARG A 10 2.02 1.26 -23.77
N VAL A 11 2.29 0.87 -22.52
CA VAL A 11 3.20 -0.24 -22.22
C VAL A 11 2.58 -1.61 -22.53
N LEU A 12 1.29 -1.82 -22.25
CA LEU A 12 0.62 -3.11 -22.51
C LEU A 12 0.30 -3.31 -24.00
N THR A 13 -0.01 -2.25 -24.73
CA THR A 13 -0.22 -2.29 -26.19
C THR A 13 1.11 -2.44 -26.95
N GLY A 14 2.25 -2.23 -26.28
CA GLY A 14 3.58 -2.36 -26.89
C GLY A 14 4.05 -1.12 -27.65
N GLU A 15 3.36 0.02 -27.50
CA GLU A 15 3.75 1.29 -28.13
C GLU A 15 5.08 1.81 -27.58
N ILE A 16 5.34 1.58 -26.28
CA ILE A 16 6.59 1.96 -25.62
C ILE A 16 7.14 0.83 -24.77
N SER A 17 8.47 0.71 -24.71
CA SER A 17 9.11 -0.24 -23.81
C SER A 17 9.02 0.22 -22.35
N ARG A 18 9.16 -0.72 -21.41
CA ARG A 18 9.20 -0.41 -19.97
C ARG A 18 10.28 0.62 -19.61
N ARG A 19 11.43 0.59 -20.28
CA ARG A 19 12.53 1.53 -20.04
C ARG A 19 12.19 2.92 -20.57
N GLN A 20 11.65 2.98 -21.78
CA GLN A 20 11.22 4.24 -22.40
C GLN A 20 10.08 4.92 -21.61
N ALA A 21 9.18 4.13 -21.01
CA ALA A 21 8.15 4.68 -20.12
C ALA A 21 8.75 5.31 -18.85
N CYS A 22 9.82 4.75 -18.27
CA CYS A 22 10.52 5.35 -17.15
C CYS A 22 11.17 6.69 -17.53
N ASP A 23 11.79 6.78 -18.70
CA ASP A 23 12.45 8.00 -19.17
C ASP A 23 11.44 9.08 -19.57
N GLN A 24 10.40 8.73 -20.33
CA GLN A 24 9.42 9.68 -20.87
C GLN A 24 8.49 10.28 -19.80
N TYR A 25 8.11 9.49 -18.80
CA TYR A 25 7.20 9.92 -17.73
C TYR A 25 7.94 10.23 -16.41
N GLU A 26 9.27 10.19 -16.42
CA GLU A 26 10.14 10.39 -15.25
C GLU A 26 9.72 9.50 -14.05
N LEU A 27 9.30 8.27 -14.34
CA LEU A 27 8.80 7.34 -13.34
C LEU A 27 9.90 6.39 -12.89
N HIS A 28 10.09 6.28 -11.57
CA HIS A 28 10.94 5.24 -11.01
C HIS A 28 10.39 3.84 -11.36
N TRP A 29 11.29 2.88 -11.57
CA TRP A 29 10.94 1.52 -12.02
C TRP A 29 9.88 0.85 -11.12
N GLN A 30 9.96 1.06 -9.80
CA GLN A 30 9.00 0.47 -8.86
C GLN A 30 7.59 1.06 -9.04
N THR A 31 7.49 2.33 -9.41
CA THR A 31 6.22 3.00 -9.71
C THR A 31 5.63 2.42 -10.98
N LEU A 32 6.45 2.23 -12.02
CA LEU A 32 6.02 1.57 -13.25
C LEU A 32 5.53 0.14 -12.99
N LYS A 33 6.24 -0.64 -12.17
CA LYS A 33 5.80 -1.99 -11.77
C LYS A 33 4.44 -1.97 -11.06
N LYS A 34 4.18 -0.98 -10.22
CA LYS A 34 2.87 -0.80 -9.56
C LYS A 34 1.77 -0.44 -10.56
N ILE A 35 2.04 0.46 -11.50
CA ILE A 35 1.11 0.86 -12.57
C ILE A 35 0.70 -0.35 -13.43
N LEU A 36 1.66 -1.22 -13.74
CA LEU A 36 1.38 -2.43 -14.52
C LEU A 36 0.62 -3.49 -13.70
N GLY A 37 0.92 -3.62 -12.41
CA GLY A 37 0.30 -4.62 -11.53
C GLY A 37 -1.08 -4.24 -10.99
N HIS A 38 -1.42 -2.95 -10.94
CA HIS A 38 -2.68 -2.47 -10.37
C HIS A 38 -3.39 -1.53 -11.33
N VAL A 39 -4.70 -1.73 -11.53
CA VAL A 39 -5.52 -0.88 -12.41
C VAL A 39 -5.55 0.56 -11.90
N GLU A 40 -5.54 0.73 -10.58
CA GLU A 40 -5.52 2.01 -9.90
C GLU A 40 -4.39 2.04 -8.87
N PRO A 41 -3.92 3.24 -8.47
CA PRO A 41 -2.98 3.38 -7.38
C PRO A 41 -3.46 2.59 -6.17
N PRO A 42 -2.71 1.57 -5.71
CA PRO A 42 -3.06 0.92 -4.47
C PRO A 42 -3.09 2.01 -3.41
N GLY A 43 -4.25 2.19 -2.76
CA GLY A 43 -4.36 3.12 -1.65
C GLY A 43 -3.40 2.75 -0.52
N TYR A 44 -3.52 3.44 0.62
CA TYR A 44 -2.68 3.13 1.76
C TYR A 44 -2.92 1.68 2.24
N ARG A 45 -2.01 0.75 1.88
CA ARG A 45 -2.06 -0.65 2.28
C ARG A 45 -1.07 -0.90 3.41
N ARG A 46 -1.56 -0.94 4.65
CA ARG A 46 -0.85 -1.59 5.77
C ARG A 46 -1.22 -3.08 5.74
N ALA A 47 -0.27 -3.94 5.41
CA ALA A 47 -0.48 -5.40 5.44
C ALA A 47 -0.66 -5.94 6.86
N THR A 48 -0.14 -5.22 7.86
CA THR A 48 -0.19 -5.61 9.27
C THR A 48 -0.53 -4.39 10.11
N SER A 49 -1.18 -4.63 11.25
CA SER A 49 -1.29 -3.61 12.28
C SER A 49 0.09 -3.07 12.63
N ARG A 50 0.19 -1.76 12.87
CA ARG A 50 1.44 -1.15 13.34
C ARG A 50 1.86 -1.86 14.63
N GLN A 51 3.12 -2.25 14.74
CA GLN A 51 3.65 -2.81 15.98
C GLN A 51 3.39 -1.82 17.13
N ARG A 52 2.90 -2.33 18.27
CA ARG A 52 2.55 -1.51 19.45
C ARG A 52 3.46 -1.85 20.62
N PRO A 53 4.80 -1.71 20.50
CA PRO A 53 5.76 -2.26 21.46
C PRO A 53 5.57 -1.78 22.90
N LYS A 54 5.09 -0.54 23.10
CA LYS A 54 4.83 0.01 24.44
C LYS A 54 3.51 -0.46 25.05
N MET A 55 2.49 -0.68 24.21
CA MET A 55 1.10 -0.91 24.64
C MET A 55 0.75 -2.40 24.70
N GLU A 56 1.34 -3.19 23.81
CA GLU A 56 1.04 -4.60 23.59
C GLU A 56 1.27 -5.46 24.85
N ARG A 57 2.33 -5.16 25.62
CA ARG A 57 2.61 -5.83 26.90
C ARG A 57 1.53 -5.62 27.98
N PHE A 58 0.77 -4.53 27.88
CA PHE A 58 -0.24 -4.16 28.88
C PHE A 58 -1.67 -4.54 28.49
N LEU A 59 -1.89 -4.99 27.24
CA LEU A 59 -3.22 -5.38 26.78
C LEU A 59 -3.89 -6.46 27.65
N PRO A 60 -3.17 -7.51 28.13
CA PRO A 60 -3.78 -8.50 29.00
C PRO A 60 -4.24 -7.91 30.34
N LEU A 61 -3.41 -7.05 30.93
CA LEU A 61 -3.73 -6.38 32.20
C LEU A 61 -4.93 -5.45 32.06
N ILE A 62 -4.99 -4.65 30.98
CA ILE A 62 -6.12 -3.76 30.73
C ILE A 62 -7.41 -4.59 30.55
N ALA A 63 -7.35 -5.72 29.86
CA ALA A 63 -8.51 -6.60 29.70
C ALA A 63 -9.02 -7.15 31.04
N GLU A 64 -8.12 -7.54 31.94
CA GLU A 64 -8.47 -8.02 33.28
C GLU A 64 -9.12 -6.92 34.14
N ILE A 65 -8.58 -5.70 34.09
CA ILE A 65 -9.14 -4.54 34.79
C ILE A 65 -10.58 -4.31 34.33
N LEU A 66 -10.82 -4.27 33.02
CA LEU A 66 -12.15 -4.05 32.45
C LEU A 66 -13.15 -5.14 32.85
N VAL A 67 -12.73 -6.40 32.87
CA VAL A 67 -13.59 -7.53 33.29
C VAL A 67 -13.92 -7.44 34.78
N SER A 68 -12.97 -7.04 35.61
CA SER A 68 -13.17 -6.89 37.05
C SER A 68 -14.11 -5.72 37.36
N ASP A 69 -13.93 -4.60 36.67
CA ASP A 69 -14.75 -3.39 36.82
C ASP A 69 -16.19 -3.62 36.35
N ALA A 70 -16.39 -4.41 35.30
CA ALA A 70 -17.72 -4.79 34.81
C ALA A 70 -18.49 -5.75 35.75
N LYS A 71 -17.83 -6.35 36.74
CA LYS A 71 -18.43 -7.26 37.73
C LYS A 71 -18.72 -6.58 39.08
N ALA A 72 -18.22 -5.36 39.28
CA ALA A 72 -18.50 -4.54 40.46
C ALA A 72 -19.82 -3.78 40.30
#